data_AF-A0A453BAE0-F1
#
_entry.id   AF-A0A453BAE0-F1
#
_cell.length_a   1.000
_cell.length_b   1.000
_cell.length_c   1.000
_cell.angle_alpha   90.00
_cell.angle_beta   90.00
_cell.angle_gamma   90.00
#
_symmetry.space_group_name_H-M   'P 1'
#
loop_
_entity.id
_entity.type
_entity.pdbx_description
1 polymer ?
#
loop_
_entity_poly.entity_id
_entity_poly.type
_entity_poly.pdbx_seq_one_letter_code
_entity_poly.pdbx_strand_id
1 'polypeptide(L)'
;ACRFLKDVDTSVYDVVCVSPRNHMVFTPLLASTCVGTLEFRSVVEPVSRIQPALATRPGSYFFLANCTGIDTRKHEVYCTVAAGDEQLPTNPYRFRVAYDKLVIASGAEPLTFNIKGVQDNAIFLREVNEAQQIRRKLLTNLMLSENPG
;
A
#
# COMPACT_ATOMS: atom_id res chain seq x y z
N ALA A 1 -0.71 7.53 7.35
CA ALA A 1 -1.00 6.44 8.31
C ALA A 1 0.18 6.17 9.25
N CYS A 2 1.34 5.77 8.75
CA CYS A 2 2.45 5.27 9.59
C CYS A 2 3.04 6.30 10.57
N ARG A 3 3.02 7.60 10.24
CA ARG A 3 3.43 8.67 11.15
C ARG A 3 2.61 8.68 12.44
N PHE A 4 1.30 8.45 12.33
CA PHE A 4 0.38 8.36 13.47
C PHE A 4 0.64 7.08 14.28
N LEU A 5 0.81 5.93 13.59
CA LEU A 5 1.13 4.66 14.26
C LEU A 5 2.43 4.71 15.06
N LYS A 6 3.41 5.54 14.64
CA LYS A 6 4.66 5.73 15.37
C LYS A 6 4.47 6.48 16.70
N ASP A 7 3.54 7.43 16.76
CA ASP A 7 3.37 8.34 17.91
C ASP A 7 2.21 7.93 18.84
N VAL A 8 1.30 7.06 18.38
CA VAL A 8 0.18 6.61 19.20
C VAL A 8 0.69 5.79 20.38
N ASP A 9 0.19 6.12 21.57
CA ASP A 9 0.50 5.39 22.79
C ASP A 9 -0.31 4.10 22.86
N THR A 10 0.36 2.97 22.62
CA THR A 10 -0.23 1.63 22.63
C THR A 10 -0.40 1.05 24.04
N SER A 11 -0.05 1.79 25.09
CA SER A 11 -0.36 1.41 26.48
C SER A 11 -1.80 1.77 26.84
N VAL A 12 -2.32 2.86 26.26
CA VAL A 12 -3.67 3.41 26.51
C VAL A 12 -4.68 2.92 25.48
N TYR A 13 -4.24 2.71 24.23
CA TYR A 13 -5.10 2.32 23.12
C TYR A 13 -4.68 0.98 22.50
N ASP A 14 -5.68 0.16 22.18
CA ASP A 14 -5.48 -0.99 21.30
C ASP A 14 -5.62 -0.55 19.84
N VAL A 15 -4.59 -0.82 19.04
CA VAL A 15 -4.46 -0.24 17.70
C VAL A 15 -4.64 -1.31 16.64
N VAL A 16 -5.64 -1.12 15.79
CA VAL A 16 -5.87 -1.97 14.61
C VAL A 16 -5.56 -1.16 13.35
N CYS A 17 -4.63 -1.65 12.54
CA CYS A 17 -4.28 -1.06 11.25
C CYS A 17 -4.79 -1.96 10.12
N VAL A 18 -5.62 -1.39 9.25
CA VAL A 18 -6.11 -2.05 8.02
C VAL A 18 -5.49 -1.34 6.82
N SER A 19 -4.79 -2.09 5.97
CA SER A 19 -4.18 -1.57 4.75
C SER A 19 -3.98 -2.69 3.74
N PRO A 20 -4.14 -2.44 2.43
CA PRO A 20 -3.78 -3.42 1.40
C PRO A 20 -2.27 -3.66 1.29
N ARG A 21 -1.46 -2.87 2.00
CA ARG A 21 0.00 -2.96 1.98
C ARG A 21 0.57 -3.00 3.39
N ASN A 22 1.51 -3.92 3.60
CA ASN A 22 2.18 -4.18 4.88
C ASN A 22 3.43 -3.32 5.14
N HIS A 23 3.74 -2.36 4.27
CA HIS A 23 4.90 -1.49 4.40
C HIS A 23 4.56 -0.04 4.04
N MET A 24 5.29 0.88 4.65
CA MET A 24 5.36 2.27 4.26
C MET A 24 6.31 2.41 3.07
N VAL A 25 5.98 3.32 2.15
CA VAL A 25 6.90 3.77 1.09
C VAL A 25 7.30 5.21 1.38
N PHE A 26 8.61 5.49 1.38
CA PHE A 26 9.15 6.84 1.48
C PHE A 26 9.13 7.50 0.09
N THR A 27 7.97 8.01 -0.28
CA THR A 27 7.67 8.53 -1.63
C THR A 27 8.66 9.56 -2.17
N PRO A 28 9.32 10.44 -1.38
CA PRO A 28 10.31 11.37 -1.93
C PRO A 28 11.51 10.70 -2.61
N LEU A 29 11.87 9.48 -2.20
CA LEU A 29 13.01 8.73 -2.75
C LEU A 29 12.61 7.69 -3.79
N LEU A 30 11.32 7.55 -4.09
CA LEU A 30 10.82 6.51 -4.98
C LEU A 30 11.35 6.69 -6.43
N ALA A 31 11.46 7.92 -6.90
CA ALA A 31 12.02 8.23 -8.22
C ALA A 31 13.48 7.75 -8.36
N SER A 32 14.29 7.89 -7.31
CA SER A 32 15.69 7.42 -7.28
C SER A 32 15.81 5.90 -7.42
N THR A 33 14.77 5.14 -7.06
CA THR A 33 14.76 3.68 -7.25
C THR A 33 14.50 3.26 -8.70
N CYS A 34 13.80 4.09 -9.49
CA CYS A 34 13.52 3.82 -10.90
C CYS A 34 14.80 3.74 -11.73
N VAL A 35 15.76 4.62 -11.43
CA VAL A 35 17.07 4.69 -12.10
C VAL A 35 18.14 3.83 -11.43
N GLY A 36 17.83 3.23 -10.27
CA GLY A 36 18.75 2.36 -9.54
C GLY A 36 19.81 3.09 -8.69
N THR A 37 19.66 4.39 -8.45
CA THR A 37 20.48 5.13 -7.47
C THR A 37 20.29 4.58 -6.07
N LEU A 38 19.06 4.15 -5.75
CA LEU A 38 18.71 3.49 -4.50
C LEU A 38 18.09 2.12 -4.78
N GLU A 39 18.30 1.18 -3.86
CA GLU A 39 17.58 -0.09 -3.88
C GLU A 39 16.13 0.12 -3.45
N PHE A 40 15.20 -0.67 -4.01
CA PHE A 40 13.79 -0.66 -3.63
C PHE A 40 13.58 -0.89 -2.12
N ARG A 41 14.43 -1.72 -1.50
CA ARG A 41 14.34 -2.03 -0.07
C ARG A 41 14.73 -0.85 0.82
N SER A 42 15.52 0.10 0.31
CA SER A 42 15.97 1.28 1.07
C SER A 42 14.89 2.34 1.25
N VAL A 43 13.81 2.28 0.47
CA VAL A 43 12.70 3.26 0.52
C VAL A 43 11.43 2.69 1.16
N VAL A 44 11.48 1.45 1.66
CA VAL A 44 10.33 0.80 2.30
C VAL A 44 10.62 0.45 3.75
N GLU A 45 9.60 0.62 4.60
CA GLU A 45 9.68 0.22 5.99
C GLU A 45 8.44 -0.59 6.37
N PRO A 46 8.57 -1.86 6.80
CA PRO A 46 7.45 -2.67 7.26
C PRO A 46 6.66 -1.99 8.38
N VAL A 47 5.31 -2.05 8.31
CA VAL A 47 4.43 -1.41 9.31
C VAL A 47 4.67 -1.96 10.72
N SER A 48 4.97 -3.26 10.82
CA SER A 48 5.32 -3.93 12.08
C SER A 48 6.60 -3.43 12.72
N ARG A 49 7.54 -2.85 11.95
CA ARG A 49 8.73 -2.21 12.52
C ARG A 49 8.45 -0.79 13.00
N ILE A 50 7.53 -0.09 12.33
CA ILE A 50 7.12 1.27 12.70
C ILE A 50 6.34 1.24 14.02
N GLN A 51 5.46 0.26 14.20
CA GLN A 51 4.73 0.03 15.43
C GLN A 51 4.80 -1.46 15.83
N PRO A 52 5.80 -1.85 16.65
CA PRO A 52 6.00 -3.22 17.10
C PRO A 52 4.80 -3.81 17.85
N ALA A 53 4.00 -2.97 18.51
CA ALA A 53 2.82 -3.42 19.26
C ALA A 53 1.81 -4.16 18.37
N LEU A 54 1.75 -3.87 17.06
CA LEU A 54 0.88 -4.56 16.11
C LEU A 54 1.20 -6.06 15.96
N ALA A 55 2.39 -6.50 16.37
CA ALA A 55 2.83 -7.89 16.31
C ALA A 55 3.03 -8.51 17.70
N THR A 56 3.35 -7.71 18.72
CA THR A 56 3.73 -8.21 20.04
C THR A 56 2.64 -8.09 21.10
N ARG A 57 1.72 -7.12 20.98
CA ARG A 57 0.77 -6.79 22.04
C ARG A 57 -0.60 -7.42 21.75
N PRO A 58 -1.25 -8.04 22.75
CA PRO A 58 -2.63 -8.50 22.60
C PRO A 58 -3.56 -7.31 22.32
N GLY A 59 -4.55 -7.49 21.44
CA GLY A 59 -5.51 -6.44 21.07
C GLY A 59 -5.07 -5.52 19.93
N SER A 60 -3.78 -5.48 19.60
CA SER A 60 -3.26 -4.70 18.47
C SER A 60 -2.95 -5.59 17.27
N TYR A 61 -3.50 -5.25 16.10
CA TYR A 61 -3.43 -6.11 14.92
C TYR A 61 -3.18 -5.33 13.64
N PHE A 62 -2.43 -5.93 12.72
CA PHE A 62 -2.33 -5.47 11.34
C PHE A 62 -3.12 -6.42 10.42
N PHE A 63 -4.10 -5.89 9.70
CA PHE A 63 -4.87 -6.63 8.70
C PHE A 63 -4.48 -6.20 7.29
N LEU A 64 -3.98 -7.16 6.50
CA LEU A 64 -3.71 -6.99 5.08
C LEU A 64 -5.03 -7.06 4.29
N ALA A 65 -5.73 -5.93 4.19
CA ALA A 65 -7.07 -5.86 3.63
C ALA A 65 -7.40 -4.49 3.06
N ASN A 66 -8.32 -4.47 2.09
CA ASN A 66 -8.93 -3.27 1.55
C ASN A 66 -10.17 -2.88 2.36
N CYS A 67 -10.30 -1.59 2.67
CA CYS A 67 -11.53 -1.04 3.24
C CYS A 67 -12.51 -0.70 2.12
N THR A 68 -13.69 -1.33 2.12
CA THR A 68 -14.71 -1.15 1.07
C THR A 68 -15.84 -0.21 1.49
N GLY A 69 -16.07 -0.06 2.79
CA GLY A 69 -17.12 0.80 3.31
C GLY A 69 -16.95 1.07 4.79
N ILE A 70 -17.56 2.15 5.27
CA ILE A 70 -17.54 2.58 6.66
C ILE A 70 -18.99 2.85 7.08
N ASP A 71 -19.45 2.19 8.13
CA ASP A 71 -20.73 2.51 8.80
C ASP A 71 -20.43 3.35 10.04
N THR A 72 -20.77 4.64 9.96
CA THR A 72 -20.55 5.60 11.06
C THR A 72 -21.61 5.51 12.15
N ARG A 73 -22.75 4.87 11.91
CA ARG A 73 -23.81 4.69 12.92
C ARG A 73 -23.54 3.50 13.80
N LYS A 74 -23.06 2.40 13.20
CA LYS A 74 -22.68 1.19 13.93
C LYS A 74 -21.23 1.16 14.41
N HIS A 75 -20.44 2.16 14.00
CA HIS A 75 -19.02 2.23 14.30
C HIS A 75 -18.25 0.99 13.82
N GLU A 76 -18.49 0.59 12.56
CA GLU A 76 -17.87 -0.59 11.95
C GLU A 76 -17.29 -0.27 10.57
N VAL A 77 -16.13 -0.84 10.25
CA VAL A 77 -15.50 -0.79 8.92
C VAL A 77 -15.66 -2.15 8.24
N TYR A 78 -16.03 -2.13 6.96
CA TYR A 78 -16.14 -3.31 6.12
C TYR A 78 -14.86 -3.53 5.34
N CYS A 79 -14.23 -4.67 5.55
CA CYS A 79 -12.95 -5.01 4.98
C CYS A 79 -13.06 -6.25 4.09
N THR A 80 -12.34 -6.24 2.99
CA THR A 80 -12.10 -7.40 2.11
C THR A 80 -10.63 -7.75 2.19
N VAL A 81 -10.30 -8.99 2.52
CA VAL A 81 -8.89 -9.45 2.56
C VAL A 81 -8.24 -9.16 1.21
N ALA A 82 -7.05 -8.55 1.26
CA ALA A 82 -6.26 -8.34 0.06
C ALA A 82 -5.64 -9.70 -0.29
N ALA A 83 -6.15 -10.33 -1.35
CA ALA A 83 -5.42 -11.44 -1.97
C ALA A 83 -4.08 -10.87 -2.47
N GLY A 84 -2.99 -11.63 -2.29
CA GLY A 84 -1.73 -11.32 -2.99
C GLY A 84 -1.94 -11.38 -4.51
N ASP A 85 -0.86 -11.20 -5.29
CA ASP A 85 -0.87 -11.25 -6.77
C ASP A 85 -1.37 -12.58 -7.39
N GLU A 86 -1.88 -13.52 -6.60
CA GLU A 86 -2.58 -14.72 -7.04
C GLU A 86 -4.09 -14.44 -7.15
N GLN A 87 -4.69 -14.88 -8.26
CA GLN A 87 -6.11 -14.72 -8.59
C GLN A 87 -7.00 -14.66 -7.35
N LEU A 88 -7.65 -13.50 -7.14
CA LEU A 88 -8.67 -13.30 -6.12
C LEU A 88 -9.60 -14.53 -6.10
N PRO A 89 -9.70 -15.26 -4.98
CA PRO A 89 -10.63 -16.38 -4.89
C PRO A 89 -12.03 -15.86 -5.23
N THR A 90 -12.82 -16.69 -5.92
CA THR A 90 -14.18 -16.38 -6.41
C THR A 90 -15.10 -15.78 -5.35
N ASN A 91 -14.76 -15.92 -4.07
CA ASN A 91 -15.41 -15.23 -2.96
C ASN A 91 -14.35 -14.60 -2.01
N PRO A 92 -14.07 -13.29 -2.09
CA PRO A 92 -13.12 -12.64 -1.20
C PRO A 92 -13.66 -12.65 0.24
N TYR A 93 -12.85 -13.11 1.19
CA TYR A 93 -13.23 -13.13 2.60
C TYR A 93 -13.51 -11.70 3.10
N ARG A 94 -14.74 -11.48 3.54
CA ARG A 94 -15.22 -10.20 4.08
C ARG A 94 -15.34 -10.30 5.59
N PHE A 95 -14.86 -9.28 6.26
CA PHE A 95 -14.96 -9.17 7.71
C PHE A 95 -15.25 -7.73 8.11
N ARG A 96 -15.62 -7.57 9.37
CA ARG A 96 -16.01 -6.28 9.95
C ARG A 96 -15.11 -5.99 11.13
N VAL A 97 -14.71 -4.74 11.26
CA VAL A 97 -13.88 -4.26 12.37
C VAL A 97 -14.64 -3.15 13.07
N ALA A 98 -15.01 -3.38 14.33
CA ALA A 98 -15.61 -2.35 15.18
C ALA A 98 -14.54 -1.37 15.67
N TYR A 99 -14.89 -0.10 15.89
CA TYR A 99 -13.96 0.93 16.35
C TYR A 99 -14.60 1.91 17.33
N ASP A 100 -13.83 2.40 18.30
CA ASP A 100 -14.25 3.58 19.09
C ASP A 100 -13.85 4.88 18.40
N LYS A 101 -12.67 4.89 17.79
CA LYS A 101 -12.10 6.01 17.04
C LYS A 101 -11.57 5.49 15.70
N LEU A 102 -11.97 6.14 14.61
CA LEU A 102 -11.52 5.81 13.26
C LEU A 102 -10.58 6.89 12.74
N VAL A 103 -9.39 6.48 12.29
CA VAL A 103 -8.44 7.35 11.60
C VAL A 103 -8.36 6.94 10.14
N ILE A 104 -8.75 7.85 9.25
CA ILE A 104 -8.73 7.61 7.80
C ILE A 104 -7.44 8.20 7.23
N ALA A 105 -6.59 7.34 6.69
CA ALA A 105 -5.31 7.73 6.11
C ALA A 105 -4.95 6.89 4.86
N SER A 106 -5.94 6.63 4.00
CA SER A 106 -5.83 5.85 2.76
C SER A 106 -5.04 6.57 1.65
N GLY A 107 -4.84 7.89 1.76
CA GLY A 107 -4.21 8.68 0.71
C GLY A 107 -5.18 8.96 -0.44
N ALA A 108 -4.63 9.09 -1.65
CA ALA A 108 -5.39 9.36 -2.88
C ALA A 108 -4.91 8.46 -4.02
N GLU A 109 -5.61 8.38 -5.14
CA GLU A 109 -5.14 7.67 -6.34
C GLU A 109 -4.68 8.66 -7.43
N PRO A 110 -3.84 8.22 -8.40
CA PRO A 110 -3.49 9.04 -9.55
C PRO A 110 -4.72 9.44 -10.35
N LEU A 111 -4.87 10.74 -10.63
CA LEU A 111 -5.97 11.25 -11.45
C LEU A 111 -5.56 11.24 -12.92
N THR A 112 -6.30 10.53 -13.76
CA THR A 112 -6.03 10.43 -15.21
C THR A 112 -6.67 11.53 -16.05
N PHE A 113 -7.49 12.38 -15.42
CA PHE A 113 -8.25 13.46 -16.08
C PHE A 113 -9.10 12.98 -17.28
N ASN A 114 -9.48 11.70 -17.30
CA ASN A 114 -10.17 11.05 -18.44
C ASN A 114 -9.44 11.18 -19.78
N ILE A 115 -8.11 11.37 -19.75
CA ILE A 115 -7.29 11.39 -20.95
C ILE A 115 -7.16 9.94 -21.45
N LYS A 116 -7.67 9.70 -22.66
CA LYS A 116 -7.65 8.39 -23.30
C LYS A 116 -6.22 7.87 -23.43
N GLY A 117 -6.01 6.60 -23.10
CA GLY A 117 -4.72 5.93 -23.22
C GLY A 117 -3.76 6.15 -22.05
N VAL A 118 -4.06 7.01 -21.07
CA VAL A 118 -3.19 7.18 -19.88
C VAL A 118 -3.16 5.90 -19.05
N GLN A 119 -4.32 5.27 -18.79
CA GLN A 119 -4.36 4.02 -18.03
C GLN A 119 -3.68 2.85 -18.76
N ASP A 120 -3.70 2.86 -20.09
CA ASP A 120 -3.18 1.76 -20.91
C ASP A 120 -1.67 1.89 -21.20
N ASN A 121 -1.18 3.13 -21.35
CA ASN A 121 0.20 3.39 -21.82
C ASN A 121 1.11 4.04 -20.79
N ALA A 122 0.57 4.70 -19.76
CA ALA A 122 1.37 5.34 -18.73
C ALA A 122 1.61 4.39 -17.55
N ILE A 123 2.78 4.52 -16.92
CA ILE A 123 3.09 3.86 -15.66
C ILE A 123 3.12 4.96 -14.59
N PHE A 124 2.32 4.82 -13.55
CA PHE A 124 2.31 5.77 -12.42
C PHE A 124 3.53 5.56 -11.51
N LEU A 125 3.76 6.49 -10.58
CA LEU A 125 4.89 6.41 -9.64
C LEU A 125 4.44 6.77 -8.22
N ARG A 126 3.77 5.81 -7.58
CA ARG A 126 3.25 5.85 -6.21
C ARG A 126 3.79 4.71 -5.36
N GLU A 127 3.96 3.54 -5.95
CA GLU A 127 4.37 2.31 -5.28
C GLU A 127 5.69 1.75 -5.83
N VAL A 128 6.32 0.90 -5.04
CA VAL A 128 7.58 0.23 -5.42
C VAL A 128 7.39 -0.68 -6.64
N ASN A 129 6.26 -1.37 -6.74
CA ASN A 129 5.95 -2.22 -7.89
C ASN A 129 5.93 -1.41 -9.20
N GLU A 130 5.41 -0.18 -9.16
CA GLU A 130 5.38 0.68 -10.34
C GLU A 130 6.76 1.20 -10.70
N ALA A 131 7.58 1.57 -9.70
CA ALA A 131 8.99 1.92 -9.92
C ALA A 131 9.78 0.77 -10.56
N GLN A 132 9.53 -0.48 -10.15
CA GLN A 132 10.09 -1.67 -10.77
C GLN A 132 9.62 -1.85 -12.22
N GLN A 133 8.33 -1.61 -12.49
CA GLN A 133 7.78 -1.68 -13.84
C GLN A 133 8.42 -0.63 -14.77
N ILE A 134 8.62 0.60 -14.31
CA ILE A 134 9.30 1.66 -15.07
C ILE A 134 10.72 1.22 -15.41
N ARG A 135 11.49 0.79 -14.41
CA ARG A 135 12.89 0.34 -14.61
C ARG A 135 12.96 -0.82 -15.60
N ARG A 136 12.08 -1.83 -15.44
CA ARG A 136 12.00 -2.97 -16.34
C ARG A 136 11.68 -2.53 -17.77
N LYS A 137 10.66 -1.69 -17.95
CA LYS A 137 10.24 -1.19 -19.27
C LYS A 137 11.35 -0.42 -19.96
N LEU A 138 12.08 0.42 -19.22
CA LEU A 138 13.23 1.18 -19.74
C LEU A 138 14.34 0.24 -20.23
N LEU A 139 14.76 -0.73 -19.41
CA LEU A 139 15.79 -1.70 -19.79
C LEU A 139 15.37 -2.57 -20.98
N THR A 140 14.11 -3.04 -20.99
CA THR A 140 13.58 -3.80 -22.12
C THR A 140 13.59 -2.99 -23.42
N ASN A 141 13.20 -1.71 -23.37
CA ASN A 141 13.21 -0.87 -24.56
C ASN A 141 14.64 -0.62 -25.08
N LEU A 142 15.62 -0.46 -24.18
CA LEU A 142 17.03 -0.33 -24.56
C LEU A 142 17.53 -1.61 -25.25
N MET A 143 17.29 -2.78 -24.67
CA MET A 143 17.67 -4.06 -25.27
C MET A 143 16.99 -4.30 -26.62
N LEU A 144 15.71 -3.97 -26.75
CA LEU A 144 14.98 -4.11 -28.02
C LEU A 144 15.53 -3.20 -29.11
N SER A 145 16.05 -2.02 -28.76
CA SER A 145 16.64 -1.09 -29.72
C SER A 145 17.99 -1.54 -30.27
N GLU A 146 18.68 -2.47 -29.58
CA GLU A 146 19.94 -3.05 -30.04
C GLU A 146 19.73 -4.15 -31.08
N ASN A 147 18.53 -4.74 -31.15
CA ASN A 147 18.22 -5.74 -32.15
C ASN A 147 18.14 -5.07 -33.53
N PRO A 148 18.86 -5.57 -34.55
CA PRO A 148 18.67 -5.11 -35.91
C PRO A 148 17.23 -5.40 -36.34
N GLY A 149 16.55 -4.37 -36.84
CA GLY A 149 15.24 -4.48 -37.49
C GLY A 149 15.33 -5.14 -38.86
#